data_AF-K5WLQ7-F1
#
_entry.id   AF-K5WLQ7-F1
#
_cell.length_a   1.000
_cell.length_b   1.000
_cell.length_c   1.000
_cell.angle_alpha   90.00
_cell.angle_beta   90.00
_cell.angle_gamma   90.00
#
_symmetry.space_group_name_H-M   'P 1'
#
loop_
_entity.id
_entity.type
_entity.pdbx_description
1 polymer ?
#
loop_
_entity_poly.entity_id
_entity_poly.type
_entity_poly.pdbx_seq_one_letter_code
_entity_poly.pdbx_strand_id
1 'polypeptide(L)'
;MHEFFHPYGATIIITGTVQFVACSLVDRETKAMSLHPSACGYPLYKRARNGIGEGYSYCIWDKTHFPDVSSYIQAIPEATAISLLVNDLCSFYKEELVGEKNNFVHDRACVTSKDLEATLMDTLEDAVDAVNRGREILQGEKERQAWESHVMGYVAFHFISPRYKLKELFSTSG
;
A
#
# COMPACT_ATOMS: atom_id res chain seq x y z
N MET A 1 -9.24 11.13 16.30
CA MET A 1 -9.54 10.99 14.85
C MET A 1 -10.47 12.08 14.34
N HIS A 2 -11.70 12.20 14.83
CA HIS A 2 -12.65 13.24 14.38
C HIS A 2 -12.19 14.69 14.65
N GLU A 3 -11.26 14.89 15.59
CA GLU A 3 -10.62 16.18 15.85
C GLU A 3 -9.71 16.64 14.70
N PHE A 4 -9.12 15.72 13.94
CA PHE A 4 -8.10 16.02 12.91
C PHE A 4 -8.57 15.77 11.49
N PHE A 5 -9.49 14.82 11.29
CA PHE A 5 -9.94 14.40 9.96
C PHE A 5 -11.44 14.64 9.76
N HIS A 6 -11.85 14.80 8.50
CA HIS A 6 -13.27 14.91 8.15
C HIS A 6 -14.06 13.71 8.70
N PRO A 7 -15.33 13.85 9.15
CA PRO A 7 -16.09 12.75 9.76
C PRO A 7 -16.07 11.44 8.96
N TYR A 8 -16.15 11.54 7.64
CA TYR A 8 -16.01 10.39 6.75
C TYR A 8 -14.61 9.74 6.84
N GLY A 9 -13.54 10.51 6.62
CA GLY A 9 -12.16 9.99 6.71
C GLY A 9 -11.82 9.44 8.09
N ALA A 10 -12.24 10.11 9.17
CA ALA A 10 -12.07 9.62 10.54
C ALA A 10 -12.76 8.26 10.75
N THR A 11 -13.96 8.08 10.19
CA THR A 11 -14.68 6.80 10.25
C THR A 11 -13.92 5.72 9.49
N ILE A 12 -13.44 5.99 8.27
CA ILE A 12 -12.68 5.03 7.48
C ILE A 12 -11.38 4.61 8.17
N ILE A 13 -10.66 5.54 8.81
CA ILE A 13 -9.43 5.18 9.54
C ILE A 13 -9.76 4.24 10.71
N ILE A 14 -10.82 4.51 11.47
CA ILE A 14 -11.24 3.67 12.59
C ILE A 14 -11.70 2.29 12.10
N THR A 15 -12.62 2.24 11.14
CA THR A 15 -13.15 0.97 10.63
C THR A 15 -12.09 0.15 9.91
N GLY A 16 -11.19 0.79 9.16
CA GLY A 16 -10.04 0.17 8.53
C GLY A 16 -9.08 -0.45 9.55
N THR A 17 -8.88 0.19 10.70
CA THR A 17 -8.07 -0.37 11.80
C THR A 17 -8.72 -1.62 12.39
N VAL A 18 -10.04 -1.58 12.65
CA VAL A 18 -10.78 -2.75 13.16
C VAL A 18 -10.73 -3.90 12.13
N GLN A 19 -10.91 -3.58 10.85
CA GLN A 19 -10.80 -4.56 9.76
C GLN A 19 -9.41 -5.19 9.71
N PHE A 20 -8.34 -4.40 9.81
CA PHE A 20 -6.97 -4.89 9.81
C PHE A 20 -6.71 -5.88 10.96
N VAL A 21 -7.15 -5.55 12.17
CA VAL A 21 -7.04 -6.45 13.34
C VAL A 21 -7.82 -7.74 13.10
N ALA A 22 -9.03 -7.66 12.56
CA ALA A 22 -9.82 -8.85 12.24
C ALA A 22 -9.16 -9.72 11.14
N CYS A 23 -8.52 -9.11 10.14
CA CYS A 23 -7.82 -9.85 9.08
C CYS A 23 -6.60 -10.61 9.59
N SER A 24 -5.98 -10.16 10.69
CA SER A 24 -4.89 -10.92 11.32
C SER A 24 -5.32 -12.31 11.78
N LEU A 25 -6.60 -12.49 12.13
CA LEU A 25 -7.16 -13.82 12.41
C LEU A 25 -7.26 -14.63 11.11
N VAL A 26 -7.78 -14.05 10.04
CA VAL A 26 -7.90 -14.72 8.73
C VAL A 26 -6.52 -15.15 8.23
N ASP A 27 -5.52 -14.27 8.25
CA ASP A 27 -4.14 -14.56 7.81
C ASP A 27 -3.53 -15.73 8.60
N ARG A 28 -3.92 -15.89 9.88
CA ARG A 28 -3.52 -17.03 10.71
C ARG A 28 -4.26 -18.31 10.32
N GLU A 29 -5.58 -18.25 10.17
CA GLU A 29 -6.39 -19.43 9.80
C GLU A 29 -6.02 -19.95 8.40
N THR A 30 -5.65 -19.06 7.49
CA THR A 30 -5.26 -19.42 6.11
C THR A 30 -3.76 -19.62 5.92
N LYS A 31 -2.95 -19.66 7.00
CA LYS A 31 -1.49 -19.71 6.90
C LYS A 31 -0.95 -20.90 6.10
N ALA A 32 -1.62 -22.05 6.19
CA ALA A 32 -1.26 -23.28 5.49
C ALA A 32 -2.11 -23.53 4.23
N MET A 33 -2.95 -22.57 3.84
CA MET A 33 -3.82 -22.68 2.68
C MET A 33 -3.00 -22.53 1.40
N SER A 34 -3.24 -23.42 0.44
CA SER A 34 -2.76 -23.22 -0.94
C SER A 34 -3.71 -22.31 -1.69
N LEU A 35 -3.19 -21.24 -2.30
CA LEU A 35 -3.98 -20.38 -3.17
C LEU A 35 -4.34 -21.13 -4.46
N HIS A 36 -5.62 -21.07 -4.85
CA HIS A 36 -6.09 -21.65 -6.09
C HIS A 36 -5.74 -20.72 -7.28
N PRO A 37 -5.13 -21.19 -8.38
CA PRO A 37 -4.70 -20.33 -9.49
C PRO A 37 -5.83 -19.52 -10.13
N SER A 38 -7.05 -20.05 -10.16
CA SER A 38 -8.23 -19.32 -10.68
C SER A 38 -8.82 -18.27 -9.73
N ALA A 39 -8.26 -18.08 -8.54
CA ALA A 39 -8.73 -17.08 -7.57
C ALA A 39 -8.20 -15.67 -7.89
N CYS A 40 -8.32 -15.21 -9.14
CA CYS A 40 -7.63 -14.04 -9.67
C CYS A 40 -7.87 -12.74 -8.89
N GLY A 41 -9.06 -12.55 -8.31
CA GLY A 41 -9.38 -11.36 -7.51
C GLY A 41 -8.91 -11.43 -6.05
N TYR A 42 -8.49 -12.60 -5.58
CA TYR A 42 -8.16 -12.82 -4.17
C TYR A 42 -6.95 -12.03 -3.66
N PRO A 43 -5.82 -11.90 -4.39
CA PRO A 43 -4.65 -11.17 -3.89
C PRO A 43 -4.97 -9.70 -3.57
N LEU A 44 -5.62 -9.00 -4.49
CA LEU A 44 -6.02 -7.60 -4.28
C LEU A 44 -7.07 -7.46 -3.17
N TYR A 45 -8.06 -8.36 -3.14
CA TYR A 45 -9.06 -8.38 -2.07
C TYR A 45 -8.44 -8.57 -0.68
N LYS A 46 -7.55 -9.57 -0.53
CA LYS A 46 -6.84 -9.83 0.71
C LYS A 46 -6.01 -8.61 1.10
N ARG A 47 -5.23 -8.07 0.16
CA ARG A 47 -4.32 -6.94 0.41
C ARG A 47 -5.04 -5.65 0.81
N ALA A 48 -6.17 -5.34 0.17
CA ALA A 48 -7.01 -4.20 0.52
C ALA A 48 -7.52 -4.27 1.97
N ARG A 49 -7.68 -5.49 2.52
CA ARG A 49 -8.23 -5.68 3.87
C ARG A 49 -7.18 -5.79 4.96
N ASN A 50 -6.05 -6.45 4.68
CA ASN A 50 -4.97 -6.64 5.63
C ASN A 50 -3.83 -5.60 5.52
N GLY A 51 -3.96 -4.59 4.66
CA GLY A 51 -2.91 -3.58 4.46
C GLY A 51 -3.20 -2.19 5.01
N ILE A 52 -4.42 -1.92 5.51
CA ILE A 52 -4.89 -0.61 6.02
C ILE A 52 -4.58 0.60 5.09
N GLY A 53 -4.44 0.35 3.78
CA GLY A 53 -4.00 1.36 2.82
C GLY A 53 -4.92 2.58 2.76
N GLU A 54 -6.23 2.36 2.71
CA GLU A 54 -7.20 3.46 2.66
C GLU A 54 -7.17 4.32 3.94
N GLY A 55 -6.91 3.71 5.10
CA GLY A 55 -6.72 4.44 6.35
C GLY A 55 -5.52 5.38 6.29
N TYR A 56 -4.38 4.92 5.77
CA TYR A 56 -3.22 5.77 5.55
C TYR A 56 -3.50 6.88 4.53
N SER A 57 -4.25 6.60 3.47
CA SER A 57 -4.65 7.60 2.47
C SER A 57 -5.41 8.78 3.07
N TYR A 58 -6.34 8.53 4.00
CA TYR A 58 -7.03 9.62 4.70
C TYR A 58 -6.15 10.40 5.66
N CYS A 59 -5.04 9.83 6.12
CA CYS A 59 -4.10 10.54 6.99
C CYS A 59 -3.31 11.65 6.25
N ILE A 60 -3.35 11.67 4.92
CA ILE A 60 -2.75 12.73 4.08
C ILE A 60 -3.58 14.02 4.18
N TRP A 61 -4.90 13.91 4.41
CA TRP A 61 -5.86 15.00 4.22
C TRP A 61 -6.50 15.42 5.54
N ASP A 62 -5.77 16.19 6.36
CA ASP A 62 -6.35 16.76 7.58
C ASP A 62 -7.41 17.83 7.26
N LYS A 63 -8.43 17.94 8.10
CA LYS A 63 -9.57 18.83 7.85
C LYS A 63 -9.25 20.32 7.99
N THR A 64 -8.09 20.66 8.56
CA THR A 64 -7.68 22.07 8.75
C THR A 64 -7.10 22.61 7.45
N HIS A 65 -6.25 21.83 6.78
CA HIS A 65 -5.63 22.22 5.52
C HIS A 65 -6.45 21.81 4.29
N PHE A 66 -7.22 20.72 4.40
CA PHE A 66 -8.04 20.14 3.33
C PHE A 66 -9.51 19.99 3.76
N PRO A 67 -10.23 21.09 4.03
CA PRO A 67 -11.63 21.03 4.46
C PRO A 67 -12.60 20.56 3.37
N ASP A 68 -12.26 20.75 2.10
CA ASP A 68 -13.06 20.33 0.95
C ASP A 68 -12.67 18.93 0.51
N VAL A 69 -13.49 17.93 0.88
CA VAL A 69 -13.27 16.53 0.51
C VAL A 69 -13.23 16.33 -1.01
N SER A 70 -13.96 17.14 -1.77
CA SER A 70 -14.04 16.99 -3.22
C SER A 70 -12.72 17.29 -3.94
N SER A 71 -11.80 18.01 -3.30
CA SER A 71 -10.50 18.36 -3.89
C SER A 71 -9.51 17.19 -3.96
N TYR A 72 -9.71 16.14 -3.14
CA TYR A 72 -8.76 15.03 -3.03
C TYR A 72 -9.40 13.63 -3.06
N ILE A 73 -10.73 13.49 -2.89
CA ILE A 73 -11.38 12.18 -2.72
C ILE A 73 -11.11 11.21 -3.88
N GLN A 74 -10.99 11.72 -5.12
CA GLN A 74 -10.70 10.91 -6.30
C GLN A 74 -9.27 10.35 -6.31
N ALA A 75 -8.34 10.94 -5.54
CA ALA A 75 -6.96 10.45 -5.41
C ALA A 75 -6.79 9.41 -4.28
N ILE A 76 -7.81 9.16 -3.46
CA ILE A 76 -7.76 8.16 -2.37
C ILE A 76 -7.42 6.75 -2.88
N PRO A 77 -8.01 6.25 -3.98
CA PRO A 77 -7.64 4.94 -4.54
C PRO A 77 -6.15 4.87 -4.90
N GLU A 78 -5.60 5.96 -5.46
CA GLU A 78 -4.19 6.01 -5.87
C GLU A 78 -3.24 6.07 -4.66
N ALA A 79 -3.54 6.88 -3.65
CA ALA A 79 -2.81 6.88 -2.37
C ALA A 79 -2.82 5.50 -1.71
N THR A 80 -3.94 4.80 -1.82
CA THR A 80 -4.14 3.46 -1.25
C THR A 80 -3.27 2.45 -2.00
N ALA A 81 -3.29 2.49 -3.34
CA ALA A 81 -2.44 1.65 -4.17
C ALA A 81 -0.95 1.88 -3.85
N ILE A 82 -0.50 3.13 -3.78
CA ILE A 82 0.88 3.47 -3.43
C ILE A 82 1.25 2.88 -2.07
N SER A 83 0.41 3.11 -1.05
CA SER A 83 0.65 2.63 0.31
C SER A 83 0.85 1.11 0.37
N LEU A 84 0.05 0.36 -0.38
CA LEU A 84 0.08 -1.10 -0.41
C LEU A 84 1.24 -1.63 -1.27
N LEU A 85 1.32 -1.19 -2.53
CA LEU A 85 2.25 -1.73 -3.53
C LEU A 85 3.69 -1.34 -3.25
N VAL A 86 3.96 -0.09 -2.85
CA VAL A 86 5.33 0.32 -2.44
C VAL A 86 5.77 -0.47 -1.22
N ASN A 87 4.86 -0.75 -0.29
CA ASN A 87 5.16 -1.60 0.85
C ASN A 87 5.51 -3.02 0.41
N ASP A 88 4.71 -3.64 -0.47
CA ASP A 88 4.96 -5.00 -0.99
C ASP A 88 6.30 -5.08 -1.75
N LEU A 89 6.64 -4.07 -2.57
CA LEU A 89 7.93 -3.99 -3.27
C LEU A 89 9.10 -3.88 -2.29
N CYS A 90 9.02 -2.96 -1.33
CA CYS A 90 10.10 -2.70 -0.38
C CYS A 90 10.22 -3.78 0.70
N SER A 91 9.13 -4.51 0.99
CA SER A 91 9.12 -5.57 1.99
C SER A 91 9.48 -6.93 1.43
N PHE A 92 9.41 -7.11 0.11
CA PHE A 92 9.72 -8.38 -0.55
C PHE A 92 11.08 -8.94 -0.14
N TYR A 93 12.14 -8.10 -0.12
CA TYR A 93 13.48 -8.55 0.27
C TYR A 93 13.53 -9.14 1.68
N LYS A 94 12.97 -8.44 2.68
CA LYS A 94 12.99 -8.93 4.07
C LYS A 94 12.13 -10.20 4.25
N GLU A 95 11.12 -10.40 3.40
CA GLU A 95 10.23 -11.55 3.43
C GLU A 95 10.90 -12.78 2.83
N GLU A 96 11.55 -12.62 1.68
CA GLU A 96 12.33 -13.68 1.04
C GLU A 96 13.48 -14.15 1.94
N LEU A 97 14.15 -13.23 2.65
CA LEU A 97 15.22 -13.57 3.60
C LEU A 97 14.79 -14.56 4.70
N VAL A 98 13.49 -14.60 5.04
CA VAL A 98 12.94 -15.51 6.06
C VAL A 98 12.03 -16.60 5.46
N GLY A 99 11.96 -16.69 4.13
CA GLY A 99 11.12 -17.65 3.41
C GLY A 99 9.61 -17.40 3.55
N GLU A 100 9.19 -16.17 3.82
CA GLU A 100 7.78 -15.80 3.92
C GLU A 100 7.14 -15.73 2.53
N LYS A 101 6.23 -16.68 2.23
CA LYS A 101 5.53 -16.75 0.94
C LYS A 101 4.07 -16.31 0.99
N ASN A 102 3.55 -15.97 2.17
CA ASN A 102 2.15 -15.57 2.34
C ASN A 102 1.98 -14.05 2.17
N ASN A 103 2.45 -13.52 1.03
CA ASN A 103 2.43 -12.10 0.72
C ASN A 103 1.78 -11.82 -0.65
N PHE A 104 1.55 -10.54 -0.94
CA PHE A 104 0.86 -10.12 -2.15
C PHE A 104 1.58 -10.54 -3.43
N VAL A 105 2.92 -10.49 -3.47
CA VAL A 105 3.71 -10.80 -4.67
C VAL A 105 3.60 -12.28 -5.02
N HIS A 106 3.76 -13.19 -4.05
CA HIS A 106 3.58 -14.63 -4.26
C HIS A 106 2.13 -14.98 -4.63
N ASP A 107 1.15 -14.37 -3.94
CA ASP A 107 -0.27 -14.56 -4.24
C ASP A 107 -0.58 -14.12 -5.68
N ARG A 108 -0.07 -12.96 -6.12
CA ARG A 108 -0.24 -12.42 -7.47
C ARG A 108 0.47 -13.27 -8.52
N ALA A 109 1.68 -13.73 -8.26
CA ALA A 109 2.43 -14.61 -9.17
C ALA A 109 1.67 -15.93 -9.41
N CYS A 110 1.10 -16.51 -8.34
CA CYS A 110 0.30 -17.73 -8.42
C CYS A 110 -0.91 -17.59 -9.35
N VAL A 111 -1.71 -16.52 -9.19
CA VAL A 111 -2.95 -16.36 -9.96
C VAL A 111 -2.74 -15.83 -11.37
N THR A 112 -1.62 -15.14 -11.63
CA THR A 112 -1.25 -14.67 -12.97
C THR A 112 -0.39 -15.67 -13.75
N SER A 113 0.07 -16.75 -13.09
CA SER A 113 1.03 -17.70 -13.65
C SER A 113 2.32 -17.04 -14.17
N LYS A 114 2.74 -15.95 -13.51
CA LYS A 114 4.00 -15.25 -13.78
C LYS A 114 5.07 -15.69 -12.78
N ASP A 115 6.33 -15.54 -13.15
CA ASP A 115 7.42 -15.61 -12.18
C ASP A 115 7.44 -14.37 -11.27
N LEU A 116 8.27 -14.43 -10.21
CA LEU A 116 8.34 -13.38 -9.20
C LEU A 116 8.94 -12.08 -9.76
N GLU A 117 9.89 -12.16 -10.68
CA GLU A 117 10.52 -10.99 -11.29
C GLU A 117 9.51 -10.20 -12.13
N ALA A 118 8.80 -10.88 -13.03
CA ALA A 118 7.75 -10.28 -13.83
C ALA A 118 6.61 -9.73 -12.94
N THR A 119 6.27 -10.41 -11.85
CA THR A 119 5.24 -9.94 -10.90
C THR A 119 5.68 -8.70 -10.12
N LEU A 120 6.96 -8.59 -9.76
CA LEU A 120 7.52 -7.39 -9.13
C LEU A 120 7.54 -6.22 -10.11
N MET A 121 7.90 -6.45 -11.38
CA MET A 121 7.86 -5.42 -12.42
C MET A 121 6.45 -4.91 -12.66
N ASP A 122 5.46 -5.80 -12.82
CA ASP A 122 4.05 -5.41 -12.91
C ASP A 122 3.63 -4.56 -11.69
N THR A 123 4.04 -4.96 -10.49
CA THR A 123 3.69 -4.27 -9.23
C THR A 123 4.35 -2.89 -9.14
N LEU A 124 5.57 -2.75 -9.67
CA LEU A 124 6.26 -1.46 -9.80
C LEU A 124 5.55 -0.55 -10.80
N GLU A 125 5.19 -1.08 -11.97
CA GLU A 125 4.45 -0.34 -12.99
C GLU A 125 3.11 0.18 -12.43
N ASP A 126 2.33 -0.68 -11.77
CA ASP A 126 1.07 -0.29 -11.13
C ASP A 126 1.26 0.84 -10.10
N ALA A 127 2.35 0.78 -9.31
CA ALA A 127 2.66 1.80 -8.31
C ALA A 127 3.06 3.13 -8.97
N VAL A 128 3.87 3.11 -10.02
CA VAL A 128 4.27 4.29 -10.79
C VAL A 128 3.05 4.92 -11.46
N ASP A 129 2.17 4.11 -12.04
CA ASP A 129 0.94 4.58 -12.67
C ASP A 129 0.00 5.22 -11.65
N ALA A 130 -0.12 4.66 -10.44
CA ALA A 130 -0.88 5.29 -9.36
C ALA A 130 -0.31 6.65 -8.96
N VAL A 131 1.02 6.77 -8.86
CA VAL A 131 1.69 8.07 -8.62
C VAL A 131 1.33 9.09 -9.69
N ASN A 132 1.38 8.69 -10.97
CA ASN A 132 1.11 9.57 -12.10
C ASN A 132 -0.37 9.97 -12.17
N ARG A 133 -1.31 9.04 -11.98
CA ARG A 133 -2.74 9.35 -11.92
C ARG A 133 -3.06 10.32 -10.78
N GLY A 134 -2.46 10.14 -9.60
CA GLY A 134 -2.66 11.10 -8.50
C GLY A 134 -2.18 12.52 -8.85
N ARG A 135 -1.07 12.66 -9.58
CA ARG A 135 -0.58 13.95 -10.10
C ARG A 135 -1.55 14.58 -11.10
N GLU A 136 -2.21 13.76 -11.92
CA GLU A 136 -3.22 14.21 -12.88
C GLU A 136 -4.56 14.58 -12.22
N ILE A 137 -4.96 13.88 -11.15
CA ILE A 137 -6.21 14.13 -10.44
C ILE A 137 -6.11 15.41 -9.59
N LEU A 138 -4.98 15.62 -8.91
CA LEU A 138 -4.82 16.70 -7.93
C LEU A 138 -4.39 18.01 -8.61
N GLN A 139 -5.35 18.93 -8.76
CA GLN A 139 -5.16 20.20 -9.47
C GLN A 139 -4.84 21.39 -8.55
N GLY A 140 -5.07 21.26 -7.24
CA GLY A 140 -4.73 22.29 -6.26
C GLY A 140 -3.26 22.26 -5.85
N GLU A 141 -2.67 23.44 -5.62
CA GLU A 141 -1.24 23.55 -5.28
C GLU A 141 -0.91 22.85 -3.95
N LYS A 142 -1.75 23.03 -2.93
CA LYS A 142 -1.57 22.39 -1.62
C LYS A 142 -1.71 20.88 -1.72
N GLU A 143 -2.69 20.41 -2.49
CA GLU A 143 -2.95 19.00 -2.71
C GLU A 143 -1.80 18.31 -3.43
N ARG A 144 -1.25 18.94 -4.47
CA ARG A 144 -0.04 18.44 -5.16
C ARG A 144 1.16 18.38 -4.22
N GLN A 145 1.37 19.40 -3.41
CA GLN A 145 2.48 19.41 -2.44
C GLN A 145 2.33 18.30 -1.39
N ALA A 146 1.12 18.09 -0.87
CA ALA A 146 0.84 16.98 0.05
C ALA A 146 1.04 15.61 -0.60
N TRP A 147 0.61 15.47 -1.86
CA TRP A 147 0.83 14.26 -2.66
C TRP A 147 2.31 13.92 -2.82
N GLU A 148 3.12 14.86 -3.34
CA GLU A 148 4.55 14.61 -3.52
C GLU A 148 5.25 14.34 -2.18
N SER A 149 4.87 15.06 -1.12
CA SER A 149 5.39 14.83 0.22
C SER A 149 5.06 13.43 0.74
N HIS A 150 3.84 12.95 0.50
CA HIS A 150 3.43 11.60 0.86
C HIS A 150 4.22 10.55 0.07
N VAL A 151 4.27 10.66 -1.26
CA VAL A 151 4.99 9.70 -2.13
C VAL A 151 6.47 9.62 -1.75
N MET A 152 7.15 10.77 -1.67
CA MET A 152 8.57 10.83 -1.32
C MET A 152 8.83 10.36 0.11
N GLY A 153 8.02 10.81 1.06
CA GLY A 153 8.15 10.43 2.47
C GLY A 153 7.94 8.94 2.69
N TYR A 154 6.96 8.34 2.02
CA TYR A 154 6.65 6.93 2.17
C TYR A 154 7.72 6.03 1.56
N VAL A 155 8.26 6.37 0.39
CA VAL A 155 9.41 5.67 -0.20
C VAL A 155 10.64 5.82 0.71
N ALA A 156 10.97 7.05 1.11
CA ALA A 156 12.12 7.32 1.97
C ALA A 156 12.05 6.54 3.28
N PHE A 157 10.86 6.48 3.92
CA PHE A 157 10.62 5.69 5.12
C PHE A 157 11.08 4.23 4.99
N HIS A 158 10.80 3.59 3.85
CA HIS A 158 11.19 2.19 3.62
C HIS A 158 12.71 2.03 3.50
N PHE A 159 13.40 2.96 2.84
CA PHE A 159 14.85 2.92 2.66
C PHE A 159 15.63 3.23 3.94
N ILE A 160 15.12 4.13 4.78
CA ILE A 160 15.80 4.51 6.02
C ILE A 160 15.49 3.54 7.17
N SER A 161 14.32 2.90 7.17
CA SER A 161 13.88 2.02 8.25
C SER A 161 14.66 0.69 8.22
N PRO A 162 15.30 0.30 9.34
CA PRO A 162 16.06 -0.96 9.41
C PRO A 162 15.16 -2.19 9.26
N ARG A 163 13.84 -2.05 9.45
CA ARG A 163 12.86 -3.13 9.31
C ARG A 163 12.95 -3.83 7.94
N TYR A 164 13.16 -3.07 6.86
CA TYR A 164 13.10 -3.58 5.49
C TYR A 164 14.44 -4.11 4.98
N LYS A 165 15.54 -3.89 5.72
CA LYS A 165 16.89 -4.36 5.38
C LYS A 165 17.42 -3.93 4.01
N LEU A 166 16.80 -2.92 3.38
CA LEU A 166 17.17 -2.48 2.02
C LEU A 166 18.61 -1.98 1.93
N LYS A 167 19.20 -1.50 3.03
CA LYS A 167 20.62 -1.12 3.06
C LYS A 167 21.55 -2.28 2.66
N GLU A 168 21.19 -3.53 2.95
CA GLU A 168 21.99 -4.71 2.61
C GLU A 168 22.12 -4.90 1.08
N LEU A 169 21.08 -4.53 0.32
CA LEU A 169 21.08 -4.57 -1.15
C LEU A 169 21.98 -3.51 -1.79
N PHE A 170 22.05 -2.33 -1.18
CA PHE A 170 22.82 -1.20 -1.72
C PHE A 170 24.24 -1.09 -1.15
N SER A 171 24.54 -1.81 -0.07
CA SER A 171 25.89 -1.86 0.53
C SER A 171 26.78 -2.93 -0.10
N THR A 172 26.22 -3.86 -0.88
CA THR A 172 26.96 -4.93 -1.57
C THR A 172 27.38 -4.56 -3.00
N SER A 173 27.14 -3.32 -3.43
CA SER A 173 27.52 -2.79 -4.75
C SER A 173 28.90 -2.09 -4.75
N GLY A 174 29.77 -2.39 -3.78
CA GLY A 174 31.12 -1.82 -3.63
C GLY A 174 32.22 -2.83 -3.89
#